data_AF-A0A1S9N617-F1
#
_entry.id   AF-A0A1S9N617-F1
#
_cell.length_a   1.000
_cell.length_b   1.000
_cell.length_c   1.000
_cell.angle_alpha   90.00
_cell.angle_beta   90.00
_cell.angle_gamma   90.00
#
_symmetry.space_group_name_H-M   'P 1'
#
loop_
_entity.id
_entity.type
_entity.pdbx_description
1 polymer ?
#
loop_
_entity_poly.entity_id
_entity_poly.type
_entity_poly.pdbx_seq_one_letter_code
_entity_poly.pdbx_strand_id
1 'polypeptide(L)'
;MYNVKFVEIKHTKWYNIVSKFFTLAETDWGEVMDTYIPDSSGINSLGGFSYQIRVFVCCMLSLKDNMQIEFETIDDVNIKKIKPNEIDDYDENFISKISGIDSNTAIQVKRTSITESVAQKVLLNWILLEASENAITKYVLFTDKTYNNNDILFNKSADELFSSVKESNKSAKAIITKVKKKFINDFKNFEQKYNSIRKKYQFISLENIDEKIDNDSSILFRKAGINKVVYDRRIKELLQHATVEIMEAVNNKNPYILRFDEFMALVDDICSRMTEDVMMPHYSDFKKTHVINFKDLKVANSREYRQLLSCQLPQGLIEQHLGFCGYYESLRLSYLETNKISKIKDIEETTYENFQNAKFKLQRRGQDEPYNRLDETKKQSNSYADSEQIKFGSSIYLTKEQMEDSQISWEDEENAKS
;
A
#
# COMPACT_ATOMS: atom_id res chain seq x y z
N MET A 1 26.48 32.77 16.69
CA MET A 1 25.06 33.05 16.37
C MET A 1 24.65 32.11 15.25
N TYR A 2 23.72 31.21 15.54
CA TYR A 2 23.45 30.00 14.74
C TYR A 2 22.74 30.31 13.42
N ASN A 3 23.31 29.80 12.33
CA ASN A 3 22.68 29.69 11.01
C ASN A 3 21.81 28.41 10.98
N VAL A 4 20.50 28.56 10.86
CA VAL A 4 19.59 27.43 10.59
C VAL A 4 19.23 27.47 9.11
N LYS A 5 19.87 26.60 8.32
CA LYS A 5 19.41 26.24 6.98
C LYS A 5 18.18 25.34 7.15
N PHE A 6 17.03 25.77 6.64
CA PHE A 6 15.89 24.89 6.44
C PHE A 6 16.26 23.81 5.43
N VAL A 7 16.31 22.57 5.92
CA VAL A 7 16.44 21.37 5.08
C VAL A 7 15.06 21.06 4.53
N GLU A 8 14.83 21.42 3.27
CA GLU A 8 13.64 21.04 2.50
C GLU A 8 13.70 19.52 2.23
N ILE A 9 12.84 18.76 2.91
CA ILE A 9 12.88 17.29 2.89
C ILE A 9 12.20 16.75 1.63
N LYS A 10 12.98 16.02 0.83
CA LYS A 10 12.61 15.24 -0.35
C LYS A 10 11.67 14.06 -0.03
N HIS A 11 10.40 14.33 0.27
CA HIS A 11 9.34 13.32 0.47
C HIS A 11 8.41 13.10 -0.75
N THR A 12 8.35 14.04 -1.70
CA THR A 12 7.32 14.10 -2.77
C THR A 12 7.45 13.07 -3.91
N LYS A 13 8.57 12.33 -4.03
CA LYS A 13 8.75 11.33 -5.11
C LYS A 13 8.28 9.91 -4.78
N TRP A 14 7.99 9.65 -3.50
CA TRP A 14 7.77 8.31 -2.94
C TRP A 14 6.32 7.84 -2.99
N TYR A 15 5.46 8.81 -2.78
CA TYR A 15 4.06 8.69 -2.56
C TYR A 15 3.29 8.46 -3.89
N ASN A 16 3.81 8.95 -5.02
CA ASN A 16 3.25 8.75 -6.38
C ASN A 16 3.10 7.29 -6.83
N ILE A 17 3.60 6.32 -6.06
CA ILE A 17 3.64 4.91 -6.45
C ILE A 17 2.74 4.04 -5.59
N VAL A 18 2.56 4.38 -4.31
CA VAL A 18 1.44 3.82 -3.55
C VAL A 18 0.10 4.25 -4.20
N SER A 19 0.05 5.45 -4.79
CA SER A 19 -0.98 5.90 -5.75
C SER A 19 -1.23 4.90 -6.87
N LYS A 20 -0.19 4.37 -7.51
CA LYS A 20 -0.33 3.34 -8.54
C LYS A 20 -0.79 1.99 -8.01
N PHE A 21 -0.79 1.71 -6.71
CA PHE A 21 -1.39 0.47 -6.20
C PHE A 21 -2.92 0.55 -6.11
N PHE A 22 -3.50 1.76 -6.12
CA PHE A 22 -4.90 1.99 -5.74
C PHE A 22 -5.66 3.04 -6.59
N THR A 23 -5.06 3.64 -7.62
CA THR A 23 -5.69 4.71 -8.44
C THR A 23 -6.73 4.16 -9.40
N LEU A 24 -8.03 4.37 -9.18
CA LEU A 24 -9.16 4.07 -10.08
C LEU A 24 -9.03 4.58 -11.52
N ALA A 25 -9.49 3.78 -12.49
CA ALA A 25 -10.01 4.25 -13.78
C ALA A 25 -11.15 3.31 -14.26
N GLU A 26 -12.30 3.90 -14.59
CA GLU A 26 -13.57 3.27 -15.01
C GLU A 26 -13.43 2.33 -16.21
N THR A 27 -14.11 1.16 -16.20
CA THR A 27 -14.93 0.66 -17.33
C THR A 27 -15.75 -0.59 -17.01
N ASP A 28 -16.99 -0.56 -17.50
CA ASP A 28 -18.00 -1.58 -17.83
C ASP A 28 -18.38 -2.72 -16.87
N TRP A 29 -19.66 -2.69 -16.48
CA TRP A 29 -20.38 -3.70 -15.72
C TRP A 29 -21.01 -4.74 -16.65
N GLY A 30 -20.67 -6.01 -16.45
CA GLY A 30 -21.40 -7.12 -17.06
C GLY A 30 -20.76 -8.46 -16.83
N GLU A 31 -20.89 -9.02 -15.62
CA GLU A 31 -21.20 -10.43 -15.36
C GLU A 31 -21.18 -10.73 -13.84
N VAL A 32 -21.99 -11.70 -13.42
CA VAL A 32 -22.20 -12.12 -12.02
C VAL A 32 -20.87 -12.62 -11.43
N MET A 33 -20.33 -11.91 -10.44
CA MET A 33 -19.04 -12.23 -9.81
C MET A 33 -19.21 -12.30 -8.28
N ASP A 34 -19.17 -13.51 -7.73
CA ASP A 34 -19.24 -13.78 -6.28
C ASP A 34 -17.91 -13.56 -5.53
N THR A 35 -16.84 -13.18 -6.23
CA THR A 35 -15.48 -13.03 -5.69
C THR A 35 -15.08 -11.55 -5.59
N TYR A 36 -14.20 -11.21 -4.64
CA TYR A 36 -13.53 -9.90 -4.58
C TYR A 36 -12.73 -9.67 -5.87
N ILE A 37 -12.98 -8.54 -6.54
CA ILE A 37 -12.26 -8.13 -7.76
C ILE A 37 -11.32 -6.99 -7.39
N PRO A 38 -9.99 -7.17 -7.52
CA PRO A 38 -9.04 -6.10 -7.28
C PRO A 38 -9.18 -5.00 -8.33
N ASP A 39 -9.02 -3.75 -7.88
CA ASP A 39 -9.00 -2.54 -8.71
C ASP A 39 -7.88 -2.65 -9.76
N SER A 40 -8.19 -2.69 -11.06
CA SER A 40 -7.22 -3.00 -12.13
C SER A 40 -6.21 -1.87 -12.41
N SER A 41 -6.25 -0.82 -11.59
CA SER A 41 -5.83 0.51 -11.97
C SER A 41 -4.53 0.88 -11.24
N GLY A 42 -3.44 0.63 -11.97
CA GLY A 42 -2.05 0.86 -11.61
C GLY A 42 -1.27 -0.37 -11.08
N ILE A 43 -1.99 -1.45 -10.73
CA ILE A 43 -1.46 -2.75 -10.25
C ILE A 43 -0.36 -3.34 -11.16
N ASN A 44 -0.38 -3.04 -12.46
CA ASN A 44 0.51 -3.66 -13.45
C ASN A 44 1.92 -3.07 -13.50
N SER A 45 2.19 -1.93 -12.86
CA SER A 45 3.53 -1.31 -12.92
C SER A 45 4.52 -1.85 -11.88
N LEU A 46 4.03 -2.55 -10.84
CA LEU A 46 4.80 -3.14 -9.73
C LEU A 46 4.29 -4.53 -9.36
N GLY A 47 4.18 -5.36 -10.38
CA GLY A 47 3.52 -6.64 -10.26
C GLY A 47 4.17 -7.59 -9.25
N GLY A 48 5.49 -7.55 -9.12
CA GLY A 48 6.25 -8.41 -8.22
C GLY A 48 5.96 -8.09 -6.75
N PHE A 49 6.19 -6.83 -6.36
CA PHE A 49 5.99 -6.36 -4.99
C PHE A 49 4.54 -6.47 -4.54
N SER A 50 3.57 -6.15 -5.40
CA SER A 50 2.14 -6.32 -5.11
C SER A 50 1.78 -7.74 -4.67
N TYR A 51 2.32 -8.74 -5.39
CA TYR A 51 2.08 -10.14 -5.08
C TYR A 51 2.72 -10.54 -3.75
N GLN A 52 3.88 -9.97 -3.40
CA GLN A 52 4.49 -10.23 -2.09
C GLN A 52 3.66 -9.70 -0.94
N ILE A 53 3.07 -8.51 -1.07
CA ILE A 53 2.17 -7.96 -0.05
C ILE A 53 0.95 -8.86 0.12
N ARG A 54 0.40 -9.40 -0.97
CA ARG A 54 -0.72 -10.34 -0.92
C ARG A 54 -0.35 -11.65 -0.23
N VAL A 55 0.81 -12.22 -0.54
CA VAL A 55 1.29 -13.41 0.16
C VAL A 55 1.54 -13.11 1.64
N PHE A 56 2.11 -11.94 1.97
CA PHE A 56 2.27 -11.50 3.35
C PHE A 56 0.93 -11.41 4.08
N VAL A 57 -0.09 -10.78 3.49
CA VAL A 57 -1.43 -10.68 4.08
C VAL A 57 -2.10 -12.06 4.20
N CYS A 58 -1.95 -12.94 3.21
CA CYS A 58 -2.43 -14.32 3.30
C CYS A 58 -1.77 -15.09 4.48
N CYS A 59 -0.46 -14.88 4.67
CA CYS A 59 0.26 -15.45 5.81
C CYS A 59 -0.19 -14.83 7.14
N MET A 60 -0.40 -13.51 7.18
CA MET A 60 -0.89 -12.76 8.33
C MET A 60 -2.28 -13.24 8.79
N LEU A 61 -3.18 -13.53 7.85
CA LEU A 61 -4.50 -14.10 8.13
C LEU A 61 -4.44 -15.50 8.78
N SER A 62 -3.31 -16.19 8.68
CA SER A 62 -3.09 -17.50 9.30
C SER A 62 -2.44 -17.42 10.69
N LEU A 63 -2.16 -16.22 11.21
CA LEU A 63 -1.56 -16.04 12.53
C LEU A 63 -2.49 -16.55 13.64
N LYS A 64 -1.87 -17.04 14.71
CA LYS A 64 -2.52 -17.50 15.93
C LYS A 64 -1.91 -16.79 17.13
N ASP A 65 -2.53 -16.97 18.29
CA ASP A 65 -2.01 -16.42 19.54
C ASP A 65 -0.53 -16.79 19.77
N ASN A 66 0.24 -15.82 20.26
CA ASN A 66 1.71 -15.88 20.40
C ASN A 66 2.51 -16.06 19.10
N MET A 67 1.92 -15.80 17.93
CA MET A 67 2.64 -15.70 16.66
C MET A 67 2.87 -14.25 16.24
N GLN A 68 3.88 -14.06 15.40
CA GLN A 68 4.13 -12.82 14.67
C GLN A 68 4.51 -13.12 13.22
N ILE A 69 4.27 -12.14 12.36
CA ILE A 69 4.78 -12.12 11.00
C ILE A 69 5.76 -10.95 10.84
N GLU A 70 6.81 -11.17 10.07
CA GLU A 70 7.85 -10.20 9.77
C GLU A 70 8.05 -10.09 8.25
N PHE A 71 8.26 -8.88 7.75
CA PHE A 71 8.70 -8.60 6.38
C PHE A 71 10.04 -7.88 6.45
N GLU A 72 11.09 -8.48 5.86
CA GLU A 72 12.44 -7.93 5.88
C GLU A 72 13.11 -7.99 4.50
N THR A 73 14.17 -7.20 4.34
CA THR A 73 15.13 -7.33 3.25
C THR A 73 16.30 -8.23 3.69
N ILE A 74 16.58 -9.31 2.97
CA ILE A 74 17.57 -10.36 3.31
C ILE A 74 19.02 -9.87 3.18
N ASP A 75 19.25 -8.75 2.50
CA ASP A 75 20.60 -8.29 2.18
C ASP A 75 20.90 -6.92 2.80
N ASP A 76 22.14 -6.75 3.29
CA ASP A 76 22.91 -5.48 3.31
C ASP A 76 23.11 -4.94 1.87
N VAL A 77 22.11 -5.04 1.00
CA VAL A 77 22.13 -4.25 -0.23
C VAL A 77 22.12 -2.82 0.30
N ASN A 78 23.15 -2.05 -0.06
CA ASN A 78 23.17 -0.61 0.20
C ASN A 78 22.13 0.04 -0.71
N ILE A 79 20.86 -0.28 -0.45
CA ILE A 79 19.69 0.26 -1.06
C ILE A 79 19.63 1.68 -0.52
N LYS A 80 20.21 2.60 -1.29
CA LYS A 80 19.83 4.01 -1.16
C LYS A 80 18.35 4.04 -1.51
N LYS A 81 17.50 4.61 -0.63
CA LYS A 81 16.08 4.96 -0.85
C LYS A 81 15.55 4.41 -2.21
N ILE A 82 15.04 3.15 -2.25
CA ILE A 82 14.51 2.46 -3.47
C ILE A 82 13.59 3.38 -4.26
N LYS A 83 13.99 3.94 -5.40
CA LYS A 83 12.99 4.72 -6.14
C LYS A 83 11.83 3.80 -6.48
N PRO A 84 10.58 4.23 -6.33
CA PRO A 84 9.55 3.22 -6.22
C PRO A 84 9.17 2.59 -7.58
N ASN A 85 9.74 3.07 -8.69
CA ASN A 85 9.71 2.43 -10.02
C ASN A 85 10.80 1.35 -10.19
N GLU A 86 11.65 1.16 -9.18
CA GLU A 86 12.75 0.20 -9.14
C GLU A 86 12.49 -0.89 -8.08
N ILE A 87 11.36 -0.87 -7.35
CA ILE A 87 11.11 -1.81 -6.22
C ILE A 87 10.94 -3.26 -6.67
N ASP A 88 10.34 -3.47 -7.84
CA ASP A 88 10.23 -4.80 -8.44
C ASP A 88 11.60 -5.37 -8.83
N ASP A 89 12.61 -4.53 -9.08
CA ASP A 89 13.99 -5.00 -9.34
C ASP A 89 14.63 -5.63 -8.11
N TYR A 90 14.05 -5.40 -6.92
CA TYR A 90 14.52 -5.93 -5.65
C TYR A 90 13.61 -7.03 -5.09
N ASP A 91 12.63 -7.51 -5.84
CA ASP A 91 11.63 -8.48 -5.37
C ASP A 91 12.28 -9.77 -4.81
N GLU A 92 13.40 -10.21 -5.36
CA GLU A 92 14.22 -11.35 -4.91
C GLU A 92 14.94 -11.17 -3.57
N ASN A 93 14.93 -9.96 -3.02
CA ASN A 93 15.66 -9.65 -1.79
C ASN A 93 14.74 -9.54 -0.58
N PHE A 94 13.42 -9.61 -0.77
CA PHE A 94 12.46 -9.57 0.32
C PHE A 94 12.14 -10.99 0.81
N ILE A 95 11.93 -11.15 2.12
CA ILE A 95 11.46 -12.39 2.73
C ILE A 95 10.39 -12.06 3.77
N SER A 96 9.41 -12.95 3.87
CA SER A 96 8.49 -12.94 4.99
C SER A 96 8.86 -14.05 5.96
N LYS A 97 8.78 -13.79 7.26
CA LYS A 97 8.96 -14.81 8.30
C LYS A 97 7.71 -14.90 9.16
N ILE A 98 7.30 -16.12 9.50
CA ILE A 98 6.28 -16.37 10.50
C ILE A 98 6.95 -17.07 11.67
N SER A 99 6.92 -16.46 12.85
CA SER A 99 7.46 -17.04 14.07
C SER A 99 6.38 -17.20 15.14
N GLY A 100 6.49 -18.28 15.90
CA GLY A 100 5.69 -18.60 17.08
C GLY A 100 6.53 -19.41 18.06
N ILE A 101 5.94 -19.82 19.18
CA ILE A 101 6.64 -20.50 20.29
C ILE A 101 7.52 -21.67 19.82
N ASP A 102 7.03 -22.48 18.85
CA ASP A 102 7.73 -23.70 18.37
C ASP A 102 7.98 -23.73 16.85
N SER A 103 7.70 -22.64 16.13
CA SER A 103 7.79 -22.63 14.67
C SER A 103 8.38 -21.34 14.15
N ASN A 104 9.33 -21.44 13.23
CA ASN A 104 9.90 -20.30 12.50
C ASN A 104 9.98 -20.65 11.02
N THR A 105 9.09 -20.07 10.22
CA THR A 105 8.95 -20.34 8.80
C THR A 105 9.51 -19.18 7.99
N ALA A 106 10.48 -19.46 7.13
CA ALA A 106 11.03 -18.50 6.17
C ALA A 106 10.33 -18.65 4.81
N ILE A 107 9.76 -17.58 4.29
CA ILE A 107 8.92 -17.57 3.09
C ILE A 107 9.53 -16.63 2.05
N GLN A 108 10.01 -17.21 0.95
CA GLN A 108 10.48 -16.48 -0.23
C GLN A 108 9.38 -16.44 -1.28
N VAL A 109 9.00 -15.25 -1.74
CA VAL A 109 7.93 -15.08 -2.72
C VAL A 109 8.49 -14.73 -4.09
N LYS A 110 7.97 -15.37 -5.14
CA LYS A 110 8.32 -15.14 -6.54
C LYS A 110 7.07 -15.16 -7.42
N ARG A 111 6.64 -14.00 -7.91
CA ARG A 111 5.53 -13.92 -8.86
C ARG A 111 5.93 -14.49 -10.23
N THR A 112 7.07 -14.04 -10.78
CA THR A 112 7.50 -14.34 -12.14
C THR A 112 8.17 -15.72 -12.27
N SER A 113 8.60 -16.06 -13.49
CA SER A 113 9.24 -17.34 -13.77
C SER A 113 10.52 -17.56 -12.94
N ILE A 114 10.62 -18.72 -12.31
CA ILE A 114 11.77 -19.14 -11.51
C ILE A 114 12.78 -19.80 -12.44
N THR A 115 13.84 -19.08 -12.78
CA THR A 115 14.98 -19.59 -13.54
C THR A 115 16.00 -20.26 -12.61
N GLU A 116 16.96 -21.01 -13.17
CA GLU A 116 18.04 -21.62 -12.38
C GLU A 116 18.84 -20.59 -11.58
N SER A 117 19.05 -19.38 -12.12
CA SER A 117 19.80 -18.33 -11.41
C SER A 117 19.02 -17.80 -10.21
N VAL A 118 17.71 -17.64 -10.34
CA VAL A 118 16.81 -17.25 -9.25
C VAL A 118 16.77 -18.34 -8.18
N ALA A 119 16.53 -19.59 -8.58
CA ALA A 119 16.54 -20.74 -7.66
C ALA A 119 17.87 -20.83 -6.89
N GLN A 120 19.00 -20.71 -7.59
CA GLN A 120 20.32 -20.70 -6.97
C GLN A 120 20.46 -19.54 -5.97
N LYS A 121 19.98 -18.33 -6.31
CA LYS A 121 20.05 -17.18 -5.41
C LYS A 121 19.24 -17.40 -4.13
N VAL A 122 18.00 -17.90 -4.25
CA VAL A 122 17.12 -18.24 -3.12
C VAL A 122 17.80 -19.26 -2.21
N LEU A 123 18.32 -20.35 -2.78
CA LEU A 123 18.96 -21.39 -1.99
C LEU A 123 20.22 -20.89 -1.27
N LEU A 124 21.04 -20.05 -1.91
CA LEU A 124 22.21 -19.45 -1.27
C LEU A 124 21.83 -18.50 -0.11
N ASN A 125 20.73 -17.74 -0.24
CA ASN A 125 20.19 -16.93 0.85
C ASN A 125 19.75 -17.80 2.03
N TRP A 126 19.03 -18.88 1.77
CA TRP A 126 18.61 -19.80 2.82
C TRP A 126 19.77 -20.54 3.49
N ILE A 127 20.85 -20.83 2.76
CA ILE A 127 22.08 -21.40 3.34
C ILE A 127 22.72 -20.42 4.34
N LEU A 128 22.75 -19.12 4.04
CA LEU A 128 23.22 -18.12 5.00
C LEU A 128 22.30 -18.03 6.22
N LEU A 129 20.98 -18.11 6.01
CA LEU A 129 19.99 -18.05 7.08
C LEU A 129 20.07 -19.29 8.00
N GLU A 130 20.14 -20.51 7.45
CA GLU A 130 20.28 -21.77 8.21
C GLU A 130 21.63 -21.83 8.97
N ALA A 131 22.62 -21.07 8.52
CA ALA A 131 23.93 -20.93 9.18
C ALA A 131 24.00 -19.78 10.19
N SER A 132 22.92 -19.03 10.37
CA SER A 132 22.77 -18.03 11.43
C SER A 132 22.23 -18.68 12.71
N GLU A 133 22.09 -17.89 13.78
CA GLU A 133 21.52 -18.34 15.06
C GLU A 133 19.99 -18.52 15.00
N ASN A 134 19.36 -18.22 13.84
CA ASN A 134 17.93 -18.40 13.64
C ASN A 134 17.58 -19.88 13.48
N ALA A 135 16.82 -20.42 14.42
CA ALA A 135 16.30 -21.79 14.34
C ALA A 135 15.11 -21.84 13.36
N ILE A 136 15.38 -21.99 12.06
CA ILE A 136 14.33 -22.13 11.03
C ILE A 136 13.78 -23.56 11.05
N THR A 137 12.47 -23.70 11.19
CA THR A 137 11.77 -24.99 11.18
C THR A 137 11.22 -25.35 9.80
N LYS A 138 10.99 -24.35 8.93
CA LYS A 138 10.41 -24.55 7.61
C LYS A 138 10.86 -23.49 6.60
N TYR A 139 11.10 -23.90 5.37
CA TYR A 139 11.40 -23.02 4.24
C TYR A 139 10.30 -23.15 3.18
N VAL A 140 9.77 -22.04 2.69
CA VAL A 140 8.70 -22.00 1.70
C VAL A 140 9.12 -21.15 0.51
N LEU A 141 9.11 -21.72 -0.69
CA LEU A 141 9.16 -20.96 -1.93
C LEU A 141 7.73 -20.84 -2.46
N PHE A 142 7.20 -19.63 -2.44
CA PHE A 142 5.82 -19.32 -2.82
C PHE A 142 5.78 -18.66 -4.18
N THR A 143 4.96 -19.17 -5.10
CA THR A 143 4.84 -18.66 -6.46
C THR A 143 3.41 -18.60 -6.97
N ASP A 144 3.22 -17.85 -8.05
CA ASP A 144 1.96 -17.70 -8.78
C ASP A 144 1.88 -18.81 -9.84
N LYS A 145 0.78 -19.57 -9.80
CA LYS A 145 0.56 -20.72 -10.70
C LYS A 145 0.46 -20.29 -12.16
N THR A 146 0.05 -19.05 -12.44
CA THR A 146 -0.07 -18.53 -13.82
C THR A 146 1.26 -18.53 -14.58
N TYR A 147 2.39 -18.53 -13.86
CA TYR A 147 3.73 -18.60 -14.46
C TYR A 147 4.24 -20.03 -14.69
N ASN A 148 3.45 -21.06 -14.36
CA ASN A 148 3.75 -22.47 -14.58
C ASN A 148 5.14 -22.89 -14.07
N ASN A 149 5.52 -22.35 -12.91
CA ASN A 149 6.82 -22.62 -12.32
C ASN A 149 6.94 -24.07 -11.86
N ASN A 150 8.06 -24.69 -12.20
CA ASN A 150 8.46 -26.00 -11.68
C ASN A 150 9.33 -25.84 -10.43
N ASP A 151 9.25 -26.81 -9.52
CA ASP A 151 10.12 -26.86 -8.35
C ASP A 151 11.53 -27.29 -8.75
N ILE A 152 12.36 -26.30 -9.12
CA ILE A 152 13.74 -26.50 -9.58
C ILE A 152 14.79 -26.15 -8.52
N LEU A 153 14.37 -25.88 -7.28
CA LEU A 153 15.25 -25.30 -6.25
C LEU A 153 16.46 -26.18 -5.95
N PHE A 154 16.27 -27.50 -5.98
CA PHE A 154 17.29 -28.51 -5.68
C PHE A 154 17.74 -29.29 -6.93
N ASN A 155 17.65 -28.71 -8.13
CA ASN A 155 18.14 -29.35 -9.36
C ASN A 155 19.66 -29.57 -9.36
N LYS A 156 20.42 -28.68 -8.70
CA LYS A 156 21.86 -28.87 -8.48
C LYS A 156 22.09 -29.55 -7.14
N SER A 157 22.93 -30.57 -7.13
CA SER A 157 23.45 -31.21 -5.92
C SER A 157 24.27 -30.23 -5.07
N ALA A 158 24.52 -30.61 -3.82
CA ALA A 158 25.35 -29.80 -2.92
C ALA A 158 26.77 -29.60 -3.49
N ASP A 159 27.38 -30.63 -4.08
CA ASP A 159 28.70 -30.57 -4.72
C ASP A 159 28.74 -29.60 -5.90
N GLU A 160 27.76 -29.68 -6.81
CA GLU A 160 27.68 -28.80 -7.98
C GLU A 160 27.50 -27.35 -7.55
N LEU A 161 26.59 -27.11 -6.58
CA LEU A 161 26.36 -25.77 -6.06
C LEU A 161 27.61 -25.21 -5.36
N PHE A 162 28.26 -26.01 -4.51
CA PHE A 162 29.47 -25.60 -3.80
C PHE A 162 30.65 -25.32 -4.73
N SER A 163 30.78 -26.09 -5.82
CA SER A 163 31.77 -25.85 -6.87
C SER A 163 31.53 -24.50 -7.53
N SER A 164 30.27 -24.18 -7.89
CA SER A 164 29.91 -22.86 -8.45
C SER A 164 30.21 -21.70 -7.49
N VAL A 165 30.04 -21.92 -6.18
CA VAL A 165 30.38 -20.94 -5.13
C VAL A 165 31.89 -20.71 -5.07
N LYS A 166 32.69 -21.79 -5.10
CA LYS A 166 34.16 -21.74 -5.09
C LYS A 166 34.74 -21.02 -6.31
N GLU A 167 34.18 -21.27 -7.48
CA GLU A 167 34.63 -20.68 -8.75
C GLU A 167 34.20 -19.22 -8.91
N SER A 168 33.23 -18.76 -8.13
CA SER A 168 32.71 -17.41 -8.25
C SER A 168 33.79 -16.34 -8.02
N ASN A 169 33.87 -15.40 -8.96
CA ASN A 169 34.69 -14.19 -8.95
C ASN A 169 33.85 -12.91 -8.75
N LYS A 170 32.59 -13.05 -8.32
CA LYS A 170 31.68 -11.91 -8.12
C LYS A 170 32.15 -11.01 -6.96
N SER A 171 31.66 -9.77 -6.97
CA SER A 171 32.02 -8.75 -5.96
C SER A 171 31.77 -9.23 -4.53
N ALA A 172 32.49 -8.66 -3.57
CA ALA A 172 32.38 -9.02 -2.15
C ALA A 172 30.97 -8.86 -1.56
N LYS A 173 30.10 -8.06 -2.21
CA LYS A 173 28.72 -7.82 -1.80
C LYS A 173 27.75 -8.91 -2.31
N ALA A 174 28.13 -9.69 -3.31
CA ALA A 174 27.27 -10.72 -3.88
C ALA A 174 27.04 -11.87 -2.88
N ILE A 175 25.81 -12.38 -2.82
CA ILE A 175 25.40 -13.49 -1.93
C ILE A 175 26.31 -14.71 -2.10
N ILE A 176 26.61 -15.09 -3.35
CA ILE A 176 27.51 -16.22 -3.64
C ILE A 176 28.91 -16.02 -3.01
N THR A 177 29.40 -14.79 -2.97
CA THR A 177 30.69 -14.45 -2.34
C THR A 177 30.59 -14.43 -0.81
N LYS A 178 29.44 -14.03 -0.24
CA LYS A 178 29.16 -14.15 1.20
C LYS A 178 29.15 -15.63 1.64
N VAL A 179 28.47 -16.49 0.89
CA VAL A 179 28.46 -17.95 1.12
C VAL A 179 29.88 -18.51 0.98
N LYS A 180 30.61 -18.14 -0.08
CA LYS A 180 32.01 -18.57 -0.28
C LYS A 180 32.89 -18.26 0.93
N LYS A 181 32.75 -17.07 1.52
CA LYS A 181 33.50 -16.66 2.71
C LYS A 181 33.08 -17.46 3.95
N LYS A 182 31.78 -17.70 4.15
CA LYS A 182 31.23 -18.41 5.32
C LYS A 182 31.64 -19.89 5.36
N PHE A 183 31.74 -20.54 4.19
CA PHE A 183 32.02 -21.98 4.07
C PHE A 183 33.36 -22.26 3.38
N ILE A 184 34.34 -21.36 3.54
CA ILE A 184 35.64 -21.49 2.87
C ILE A 184 36.29 -22.84 3.24
N ASN A 185 36.53 -23.68 2.24
CA ASN A 185 37.07 -25.04 2.38
C ASN A 185 36.27 -25.98 3.31
N ASP A 186 35.03 -25.64 3.67
CA ASP A 186 34.18 -26.41 4.57
C ASP A 186 32.94 -26.95 3.84
N PHE A 187 33.18 -27.90 2.93
CA PHE A 187 32.10 -28.55 2.17
C PHE A 187 31.13 -29.30 3.09
N LYS A 188 31.65 -29.99 4.11
CA LYS A 188 30.83 -30.84 4.99
C LYS A 188 29.76 -30.02 5.72
N ASN A 189 30.12 -28.85 6.24
CA ASN A 189 29.15 -27.96 6.88
C ASN A 189 28.18 -27.35 5.87
N PHE A 190 28.67 -26.94 4.68
CA PHE A 190 27.79 -26.46 3.60
C PHE A 190 26.74 -27.51 3.20
N GLU A 191 27.17 -28.74 3.00
CA GLU A 191 26.30 -29.88 2.65
C GLU A 191 25.29 -30.17 3.77
N GLN A 192 25.70 -30.12 5.04
CA GLN A 192 24.79 -30.27 6.17
C GLN A 192 23.69 -29.21 6.17
N LYS A 193 24.03 -27.94 5.89
CA LYS A 193 23.05 -26.84 5.80
C LYS A 193 22.13 -27.01 4.61
N TYR A 194 22.66 -27.30 3.43
CA TYR A 194 21.88 -27.61 2.23
C TYR A 194 20.87 -28.74 2.48
N ASN A 195 21.32 -29.86 3.08
CA ASN A 195 20.47 -31.02 3.34
C ASN A 195 19.43 -30.74 4.44
N SER A 196 19.76 -29.91 5.43
CA SER A 196 18.81 -29.44 6.45
C SER A 196 17.67 -28.64 5.81
N ILE A 197 18.00 -27.67 4.94
CA ILE A 197 17.00 -26.87 4.22
C ILE A 197 16.12 -27.79 3.37
N ARG A 198 16.72 -28.71 2.60
CA ARG A 198 15.99 -29.67 1.75
C ARG A 198 14.95 -30.50 2.52
N LYS A 199 15.26 -30.89 3.77
CA LYS A 199 14.32 -31.63 4.64
C LYS A 199 13.16 -30.77 5.17
N LYS A 200 13.36 -29.46 5.27
CA LYS A 200 12.41 -28.47 5.82
C LYS A 200 11.64 -27.71 4.72
N TYR A 201 11.92 -28.01 3.45
CA TYR A 201 11.47 -27.22 2.32
C TYR A 201 10.07 -27.61 1.83
N GLN A 202 9.31 -26.61 1.40
CA GLN A 202 8.05 -26.76 0.68
C GLN A 202 7.99 -25.76 -0.49
N PHE A 203 7.57 -26.26 -1.65
CA PHE A 203 7.15 -25.44 -2.79
C PHE A 203 5.64 -25.22 -2.77
N ILE A 204 5.18 -23.97 -2.88
CA ILE A 204 3.76 -23.62 -2.97
C ILE A 204 3.53 -22.82 -4.25
N SER A 205 2.62 -23.32 -5.09
CA SER A 205 2.17 -22.64 -6.30
C SER A 205 0.66 -22.41 -6.19
N LEU A 206 0.25 -21.15 -6.02
CA LEU A 206 -1.14 -20.78 -5.78
C LEU A 206 -1.75 -20.13 -7.02
N GLU A 207 -2.99 -20.52 -7.35
CA GLU A 207 -3.70 -20.03 -8.54
C GLU A 207 -4.28 -18.64 -8.38
N ASN A 208 -5.02 -18.41 -7.29
CA ASN A 208 -5.67 -17.14 -7.02
C ASN A 208 -5.43 -16.71 -5.57
N ILE A 209 -4.47 -15.81 -5.37
CA ILE A 209 -4.15 -15.27 -4.05
C ILE A 209 -5.26 -14.38 -3.50
N ASP A 210 -5.97 -13.64 -4.36
CA ASP A 210 -7.05 -12.76 -3.94
C ASP A 210 -8.25 -13.55 -3.42
N GLU A 211 -8.60 -14.67 -4.08
CA GLU A 211 -9.63 -15.60 -3.59
C GLU A 211 -9.21 -16.27 -2.27
N LYS A 212 -7.94 -16.59 -2.10
CA LYS A 212 -7.43 -17.13 -0.84
C LYS A 212 -7.56 -16.12 0.30
N ILE A 213 -7.18 -14.86 0.07
CA ILE A 213 -7.33 -13.75 1.03
C ILE A 213 -8.81 -13.52 1.36
N ASP A 214 -9.69 -13.50 0.36
CA ASP A 214 -11.13 -13.41 0.56
C ASP A 214 -11.64 -14.53 1.49
N ASN A 215 -11.35 -15.78 1.15
CA ASN A 215 -11.82 -16.91 1.96
C ASN A 215 -11.29 -16.87 3.41
N ASP A 216 -10.01 -16.53 3.59
CA ASP A 216 -9.38 -16.48 4.93
C ASP A 216 -9.85 -15.27 5.75
N SER A 217 -10.29 -14.19 5.11
CA SER A 217 -10.81 -12.98 5.77
C SER A 217 -12.28 -13.12 6.19
N SER A 218 -12.98 -14.14 5.70
CA SER A 218 -14.43 -14.27 5.80
C SER A 218 -14.98 -14.18 7.23
N ILE A 219 -14.34 -14.87 8.18
CA ILE A 219 -14.75 -14.87 9.60
C ILE A 219 -14.37 -13.55 10.27
N LEU A 220 -13.13 -13.08 10.08
CA LEU A 220 -12.60 -11.87 10.71
C LEU A 220 -13.43 -10.63 10.33
N PHE A 221 -13.77 -10.49 9.06
CA PHE A 221 -14.57 -9.36 8.56
C PHE A 221 -16.06 -9.65 8.45
N ARG A 222 -16.53 -10.81 8.95
CA ARG A 222 -17.94 -11.18 9.09
C ARG A 222 -18.70 -11.21 7.76
N LYS A 223 -18.10 -11.78 6.69
CA LYS A 223 -18.63 -11.81 5.32
C LYS A 223 -20.13 -12.15 5.23
N ALA A 224 -20.59 -13.14 6.01
CA ALA A 224 -21.98 -13.59 5.99
C ALA A 224 -22.97 -12.66 6.72
N GLY A 225 -22.48 -11.70 7.52
CA GLY A 225 -23.29 -10.84 8.39
C GLY A 225 -23.32 -9.37 8.00
N ILE A 226 -22.70 -8.98 6.88
CA ILE A 226 -22.64 -7.60 6.40
C ILE A 226 -22.80 -7.53 4.88
N ASN A 227 -23.15 -6.36 4.35
CA ASN A 227 -23.11 -6.08 2.92
C ASN A 227 -21.74 -6.40 2.29
N LYS A 228 -21.76 -7.02 1.10
CA LYS A 228 -20.56 -7.39 0.33
C LYS A 228 -19.61 -6.22 0.10
N VAL A 229 -20.13 -5.04 -0.23
CA VAL A 229 -19.31 -3.82 -0.45
C VAL A 229 -18.52 -3.47 0.81
N VAL A 230 -19.16 -3.51 1.98
CA VAL A 230 -18.47 -3.21 3.25
C VAL A 230 -17.39 -4.24 3.53
N TYR A 231 -17.68 -5.50 3.28
CA TYR A 231 -16.74 -6.60 3.43
C TYR A 231 -15.50 -6.43 2.52
N ASP A 232 -15.72 -6.19 1.22
CA ASP A 232 -14.65 -5.98 0.24
C ASP A 232 -13.79 -4.76 0.58
N ARG A 233 -14.43 -3.70 1.11
CA ARG A 233 -13.73 -2.48 1.55
C ARG A 233 -12.85 -2.72 2.78
N ARG A 234 -13.25 -3.60 3.71
CA ARG A 234 -12.41 -4.00 4.86
C ARG A 234 -11.16 -4.76 4.42
N ILE A 235 -11.28 -5.65 3.42
CA ILE A 235 -10.12 -6.32 2.81
C ILE A 235 -9.21 -5.31 2.13
N LYS A 236 -9.78 -4.37 1.36
CA LYS A 236 -9.01 -3.30 0.69
C LYS A 236 -8.24 -2.46 1.71
N GLU A 237 -8.86 -2.10 2.83
CA GLU A 237 -8.23 -1.36 3.92
C GLU A 237 -7.07 -2.15 4.56
N LEU A 238 -7.24 -3.45 4.80
CA LEU A 238 -6.19 -4.32 5.33
C LEU A 238 -4.97 -4.38 4.40
N LEU A 239 -5.21 -4.60 3.10
CA LEU A 239 -4.16 -4.62 2.08
C LEU A 239 -3.46 -3.27 1.99
N GLN A 240 -4.21 -2.17 2.06
CA GLN A 240 -3.68 -0.82 2.02
C GLN A 240 -2.78 -0.52 3.22
N HIS A 241 -3.23 -0.89 4.42
CA HIS A 241 -2.46 -0.72 5.64
C HIS A 241 -1.14 -1.51 5.59
N ALA A 242 -1.21 -2.81 5.26
CA ALA A 242 -0.02 -3.65 5.11
C ALA A 242 0.96 -3.09 4.06
N THR A 243 0.44 -2.57 2.94
CA THR A 243 1.28 -1.94 1.90
C THR A 243 2.02 -0.73 2.44
N VAL A 244 1.31 0.16 3.16
CA VAL A 244 1.89 1.38 3.72
C VAL A 244 2.98 1.05 4.73
N GLU A 245 2.69 0.19 5.70
CA GLU A 245 3.62 -0.12 6.79
C GLU A 245 4.87 -0.85 6.28
N ILE A 246 4.70 -1.83 5.37
CA ILE A 246 5.83 -2.53 4.76
C ILE A 246 6.69 -1.56 3.94
N MET A 247 6.08 -0.67 3.16
CA MET A 247 6.84 0.30 2.39
C MET A 247 7.61 1.28 3.28
N GLU A 248 7.04 1.71 4.40
CA GLU A 248 7.75 2.55 5.37
C GLU A 248 8.90 1.81 6.04
N ALA A 249 8.69 0.56 6.44
CA ALA A 249 9.74 -0.27 7.03
C ALA A 249 10.91 -0.49 6.06
N VAL A 250 10.63 -0.87 4.81
CA VAL A 250 11.63 -1.03 3.74
C VAL A 250 12.41 0.27 3.51
N ASN A 251 11.74 1.42 3.51
CA ASN A 251 12.39 2.72 3.34
C ASN A 251 13.28 3.11 4.51
N ASN A 252 12.86 2.74 5.71
CA ASN A 252 13.61 2.98 6.94
C ASN A 252 14.68 1.92 7.20
N LYS A 253 14.77 0.89 6.35
CA LYS A 253 15.68 -0.25 6.47
C LYS A 253 15.48 -1.05 7.76
N ASN A 254 14.24 -1.08 8.24
CA ASN A 254 13.83 -1.86 9.39
C ASN A 254 12.89 -2.97 8.91
N PRO A 255 12.84 -4.12 9.60
CA PRO A 255 11.78 -5.08 9.38
C PRO A 255 10.43 -4.49 9.80
N TYR A 256 9.38 -4.82 9.06
CA TYR A 256 8.01 -4.66 9.54
C TYR A 256 7.63 -5.90 10.34
N ILE A 257 7.23 -5.75 11.59
CA ILE A 257 6.85 -6.85 12.47
C ILE A 257 5.43 -6.59 12.96
N LEU A 258 4.57 -7.59 12.85
CA LEU A 258 3.20 -7.53 13.34
C LEU A 258 2.90 -8.79 14.17
N ARG A 259 2.62 -8.61 15.45
CA ARG A 259 2.19 -9.69 16.35
C ARG A 259 0.69 -9.95 16.21
N PHE A 260 0.25 -11.12 16.66
CA PHE A 260 -1.16 -11.51 16.59
C PHE A 260 -2.10 -10.54 17.33
N ASP A 261 -1.72 -10.04 18.51
CA ASP A 261 -2.50 -9.05 19.27
C ASP A 261 -2.67 -7.73 18.50
N GLU A 262 -1.59 -7.26 17.87
CA GLU A 262 -1.59 -6.07 17.01
C GLU A 262 -2.44 -6.28 15.75
N PHE A 263 -2.36 -7.45 15.14
CA PHE A 263 -3.18 -7.82 13.99
C PHE A 263 -4.68 -7.84 14.33
N MET A 264 -5.06 -8.45 15.46
CA MET A 264 -6.46 -8.47 15.89
C MET A 264 -6.98 -7.06 16.23
N ALA A 265 -6.16 -6.22 16.86
CA ALA A 265 -6.50 -4.81 17.10
C ALA A 265 -6.71 -4.03 15.79
N LEU A 266 -5.88 -4.28 14.76
CA LEU A 266 -6.07 -3.71 13.43
C LEU A 266 -7.39 -4.16 12.79
N VAL A 267 -7.73 -5.45 12.88
CA VAL A 267 -9.00 -5.99 12.38
C VAL A 267 -10.20 -5.32 13.06
N ASP A 268 -10.14 -5.15 14.39
CA ASP A 268 -11.20 -4.50 15.16
C ASP A 268 -11.35 -3.01 14.81
N ASP A 269 -10.22 -2.29 14.66
CA ASP A 269 -10.22 -0.89 14.21
C ASP A 269 -10.88 -0.75 12.82
N ILE A 270 -10.46 -1.57 11.84
CA ILE A 270 -11.04 -1.59 10.49
C ILE A 270 -12.55 -1.86 10.57
N CYS A 271 -12.97 -2.86 11.36
CA CYS A 271 -14.39 -3.19 11.51
C CYS A 271 -15.20 -2.05 12.14
N SER A 272 -14.61 -1.29 13.06
CA SER A 272 -15.27 -0.19 13.75
C SER A 272 -15.48 1.03 12.87
N ARG A 273 -14.53 1.32 11.96
CA ARG A 273 -14.57 2.47 11.04
C ARG A 273 -15.30 2.20 9.74
N MET A 274 -15.42 0.93 9.35
CA MET A 274 -16.10 0.49 8.14
C MET A 274 -17.27 -0.41 8.48
N THR A 275 -18.47 0.17 8.52
CA THR A 275 -19.76 -0.46 8.81
C THR A 275 -20.73 -0.17 7.67
N GLU A 276 -21.94 -0.72 7.74
CA GLU A 276 -22.97 -0.41 6.74
C GLU A 276 -23.41 1.06 6.77
N ASP A 277 -23.21 1.76 7.90
CA ASP A 277 -23.60 3.16 8.05
C ASP A 277 -22.47 4.15 7.84
N VAL A 278 -21.21 3.73 8.06
CA VAL A 278 -20.04 4.61 8.07
C VAL A 278 -18.91 3.91 7.32
N MET A 279 -18.31 4.62 6.35
CA MET A 279 -17.24 4.08 5.51
C MET A 279 -16.01 4.96 5.59
N MET A 280 -15.24 4.87 6.67
CA MET A 280 -14.09 5.76 6.89
C MET A 280 -12.75 5.04 6.75
N PRO A 281 -12.08 5.11 5.57
CA PRO A 281 -10.70 4.66 5.43
C PRO A 281 -9.74 5.45 6.31
N HIS A 282 -8.62 4.85 6.70
CA HIS A 282 -7.63 5.50 7.54
C HIS A 282 -6.95 6.62 6.75
N TYR A 283 -7.17 7.87 7.16
CA TYR A 283 -6.76 9.02 6.35
C TYR A 283 -5.24 9.09 6.12
N SER A 284 -4.40 8.72 7.10
CA SER A 284 -2.95 8.75 6.88
C SER A 284 -2.53 7.75 5.81
N ASP A 285 -3.15 6.57 5.80
CA ASP A 285 -2.82 5.52 4.85
C ASP A 285 -3.33 5.94 3.48
N PHE A 286 -4.56 6.45 3.41
CA PHE A 286 -5.13 7.03 2.19
C PHE A 286 -4.23 8.11 1.59
N LYS A 287 -3.76 9.06 2.41
CA LYS A 287 -2.88 10.14 1.95
C LYS A 287 -1.55 9.59 1.41
N LYS A 288 -0.98 8.56 2.04
CA LYS A 288 0.24 7.91 1.56
C LYS A 288 -0.02 7.16 0.27
N THR A 289 -1.25 6.65 0.07
CA THR A 289 -1.67 5.84 -1.08
C THR A 289 -2.35 6.63 -2.20
N HIS A 290 -2.65 7.92 -2.06
CA HIS A 290 -3.37 8.73 -3.07
C HIS A 290 -2.68 10.07 -3.26
N VAL A 291 -1.64 10.04 -4.07
CA VAL A 291 -0.64 11.11 -4.05
C VAL A 291 -0.76 11.93 -5.29
N ILE A 292 -0.82 13.24 -5.09
CA ILE A 292 -1.12 14.19 -6.14
C ILE A 292 0.11 14.36 -7.03
N ASN A 293 0.00 13.88 -8.26
CA ASN A 293 1.00 14.10 -9.27
C ASN A 293 0.64 15.33 -10.11
N PHE A 294 1.22 16.49 -9.80
CA PHE A 294 1.00 17.71 -10.57
C PHE A 294 1.50 17.65 -12.03
N LYS A 295 2.25 16.61 -12.41
CA LYS A 295 2.60 16.38 -13.82
C LYS A 295 1.52 15.65 -14.60
N ASP A 296 0.54 15.07 -13.91
CA ASP A 296 -0.63 14.51 -14.55
C ASP A 296 -1.48 15.65 -15.13
N LEU A 297 -1.71 15.61 -16.44
CA LEU A 297 -2.52 16.61 -17.13
C LEU A 297 -3.96 16.64 -16.59
N LYS A 298 -4.49 15.51 -16.09
CA LYS A 298 -5.82 15.49 -15.46
C LYS A 298 -5.85 16.36 -14.19
N VAL A 299 -4.81 16.29 -13.38
CA VAL A 299 -4.69 17.12 -12.17
C VAL A 299 -4.39 18.57 -12.54
N ALA A 300 -3.43 18.80 -13.45
CA ALA A 300 -3.01 20.14 -13.84
C ALA A 300 -4.13 20.95 -14.52
N ASN A 301 -5.05 20.27 -15.21
CA ASN A 301 -6.18 20.91 -15.89
C ASN A 301 -7.47 20.88 -15.07
N SER A 302 -7.49 20.26 -13.88
CA SER A 302 -8.71 20.16 -13.08
C SER A 302 -9.18 21.55 -12.61
N ARG A 303 -10.50 21.74 -12.53
CA ARG A 303 -11.08 23.01 -12.05
C ARG A 303 -10.74 23.23 -10.58
N GLU A 304 -10.69 22.16 -9.80
CA GLU A 304 -10.34 22.17 -8.39
C GLU A 304 -8.91 22.69 -8.17
N TYR A 305 -7.96 22.25 -9.00
CA TYR A 305 -6.59 22.76 -8.94
C TYR A 305 -6.53 24.24 -9.31
N ARG A 306 -7.22 24.67 -10.37
CA ARG A 306 -7.30 26.10 -10.78
C ARG A 306 -7.93 26.98 -9.69
N GLN A 307 -9.01 26.53 -9.07
CA GLN A 307 -9.68 27.22 -7.96
C GLN A 307 -8.78 27.30 -6.71
N LEU A 308 -7.95 26.29 -6.45
CA LEU A 308 -6.95 26.36 -5.36
C LEU A 308 -5.76 27.28 -5.70
N LEU A 309 -5.39 27.40 -6.98
CA LEU A 309 -4.37 28.35 -7.43
C LEU A 309 -4.82 29.81 -7.25
N SER A 310 -6.09 30.12 -7.51
CA SER A 310 -6.62 31.48 -7.30
C SER A 310 -6.62 31.91 -5.83
N CYS A 311 -6.62 30.93 -4.91
CA CYS A 311 -6.41 31.17 -3.48
C CYS A 311 -4.96 31.52 -3.10
N GLN A 312 -4.02 31.55 -4.05
CA GLN A 312 -2.60 31.87 -3.85
C GLN A 312 -1.91 30.97 -2.81
N LEU A 313 -2.35 29.72 -2.70
CA LEU A 313 -1.80 28.75 -1.75
C LEU A 313 -0.42 28.26 -2.19
N PRO A 314 0.52 28.01 -1.26
CA PRO A 314 1.73 27.24 -1.55
C PRO A 314 1.40 25.84 -2.08
N GLN A 315 2.24 25.30 -2.97
CA GLN A 315 2.04 24.00 -3.61
C GLN A 315 1.71 22.87 -2.62
N GLY A 316 2.40 22.83 -1.46
CA GLY A 316 2.17 21.79 -0.45
C GLY A 316 0.78 21.86 0.20
N LEU A 317 0.19 23.06 0.32
CA LEU A 317 -1.19 23.21 0.79
C LEU A 317 -2.18 22.83 -0.32
N ILE A 318 -1.89 23.14 -1.58
CA ILE A 318 -2.71 22.68 -2.70
C ILE A 318 -2.74 21.14 -2.76
N GLU A 319 -1.57 20.50 -2.62
CA GLU A 319 -1.46 19.03 -2.54
C GLU A 319 -2.33 18.47 -1.41
N GLN A 320 -2.27 19.09 -0.22
CA GLN A 320 -3.08 18.68 0.92
C GLN A 320 -4.59 18.81 0.65
N HIS A 321 -5.02 19.92 0.06
CA HIS A 321 -6.43 20.18 -0.26
C HIS A 321 -6.97 19.24 -1.34
N LEU A 322 -6.19 18.98 -2.38
CA LEU A 322 -6.54 17.96 -3.38
C LEU A 322 -6.57 16.56 -2.77
N GLY A 323 -5.69 16.26 -1.80
CA GLY A 323 -5.74 15.02 -1.03
C GLY A 323 -7.03 14.88 -0.20
N PHE A 324 -7.52 15.98 0.41
CA PHE A 324 -8.84 15.98 1.06
C PHE A 324 -9.97 15.72 0.06
N CYS A 325 -9.90 16.35 -1.12
CA CYS A 325 -10.89 16.15 -2.19
C CYS A 325 -10.97 14.67 -2.59
N GLY A 326 -9.82 14.03 -2.87
CA GLY A 326 -9.76 12.62 -3.21
C GLY A 326 -10.27 11.70 -2.09
N TYR A 327 -9.98 12.05 -0.82
CA TYR A 327 -10.49 11.30 0.33
C TYR A 327 -12.02 11.36 0.42
N TYR A 328 -12.60 12.55 0.27
CA TYR A 328 -14.05 12.72 0.23
C TYR A 328 -14.68 12.01 -0.99
N GLU A 329 -14.05 12.08 -2.16
CA GLU A 329 -14.54 11.38 -3.36
C GLU A 329 -14.58 9.87 -3.16
N SER A 330 -13.56 9.27 -2.53
CA SER A 330 -13.54 7.85 -2.20
C SER A 330 -14.66 7.45 -1.23
N LEU A 331 -14.90 8.28 -0.21
CA LEU A 331 -16.03 8.13 0.72
C LEU A 331 -17.37 8.21 -0.03
N ARG A 332 -17.53 9.24 -0.87
CA ARG A 332 -18.75 9.49 -1.64
C ARG A 332 -19.11 8.30 -2.51
N LEU A 333 -18.14 7.72 -3.23
CA LEU A 333 -18.33 6.49 -4.01
C LEU A 333 -18.79 5.32 -3.12
N SER A 334 -18.17 5.15 -1.94
CA SER A 334 -18.55 4.10 -0.99
C SER A 334 -19.99 4.27 -0.49
N TYR A 335 -20.43 5.52 -0.27
CA TYR A 335 -21.82 5.82 0.09
C TYR A 335 -22.80 5.61 -1.07
N LEU A 336 -22.38 5.80 -2.32
CA LEU A 336 -23.21 5.44 -3.48
C LEU A 336 -23.39 3.91 -3.56
N GLU A 337 -22.30 3.15 -3.44
CA GLU A 337 -22.31 1.68 -3.47
C GLU A 337 -23.14 1.05 -2.34
N THR A 338 -23.26 1.73 -1.21
CA THR A 338 -24.05 1.30 -0.03
C THR A 338 -25.41 1.97 0.08
N ASN A 339 -25.85 2.69 -0.95
CA ASN A 339 -27.13 3.40 -1.03
C ASN A 339 -27.36 4.41 0.12
N LYS A 340 -26.31 5.08 0.57
CA LYS A 340 -26.33 6.16 1.58
C LYS A 340 -26.33 7.55 0.94
N ILE A 341 -27.18 7.72 -0.08
CA ILE A 341 -27.27 8.96 -0.88
C ILE A 341 -27.65 10.17 0.00
N SER A 342 -28.49 9.99 1.01
CA SER A 342 -28.86 11.08 1.93
C SER A 342 -27.66 11.66 2.66
N LYS A 343 -26.71 10.82 3.11
CA LYS A 343 -25.47 11.32 3.76
C LYS A 343 -24.65 12.21 2.83
N ILE A 344 -24.54 11.83 1.55
CA ILE A 344 -23.85 12.63 0.55
C ILE A 344 -24.54 13.99 0.40
N LYS A 345 -25.87 13.98 0.23
CA LYS A 345 -26.67 15.20 0.09
C LYS A 345 -26.54 16.11 1.31
N ASP A 346 -26.67 15.58 2.52
CA ASP A 346 -26.60 16.38 3.74
C ASP A 346 -25.21 17.02 3.93
N ILE A 347 -24.13 16.29 3.59
CA ILE A 347 -22.77 16.83 3.59
C ILE A 347 -22.63 17.95 2.55
N GLU A 348 -23.02 17.70 1.30
CA GLU A 348 -22.83 18.62 0.17
C GLU A 348 -23.68 19.88 0.30
N GLU A 349 -24.96 19.75 0.69
CA GLU A 349 -25.87 20.87 0.94
C GLU A 349 -25.33 21.77 2.05
N THR A 350 -24.97 21.17 3.20
CA THR A 350 -24.41 21.94 4.33
C THR A 350 -23.12 22.65 3.94
N THR A 351 -22.25 22.02 3.15
CA THR A 351 -21.03 22.64 2.64
C THR A 351 -21.33 23.81 1.69
N TYR A 352 -22.34 23.66 0.82
CA TYR A 352 -22.77 24.72 -0.08
C TYR A 352 -23.38 25.93 0.67
N GLU A 353 -24.28 25.69 1.62
CA GLU A 353 -24.83 26.72 2.50
C GLU A 353 -23.73 27.44 3.29
N ASN A 354 -22.75 26.70 3.82
CA ASN A 354 -21.59 27.28 4.49
C ASN A 354 -20.82 28.22 3.56
N PHE A 355 -20.59 27.82 2.31
CA PHE A 355 -19.94 28.69 1.32
C PHE A 355 -20.76 29.96 1.05
N GLN A 356 -22.06 29.85 0.82
CA GLN A 356 -22.94 31.01 0.60
C GLN A 356 -22.88 31.99 1.78
N ASN A 357 -22.94 31.46 3.00
CA ASN A 357 -22.85 32.24 4.23
C ASN A 357 -21.47 32.91 4.39
N ALA A 358 -20.38 32.21 4.06
CA ALA A 358 -19.03 32.76 4.09
C ALA A 358 -18.89 33.91 3.08
N LYS A 359 -19.27 33.69 1.82
CA LYS A 359 -19.23 34.68 0.75
C LYS A 359 -20.01 35.94 1.13
N PHE A 360 -21.26 35.79 1.59
CA PHE A 360 -22.07 36.93 2.01
C PHE A 360 -21.42 37.74 3.17
N LYS A 361 -20.90 37.05 4.19
CA LYS A 361 -20.22 37.72 5.33
C LYS A 361 -18.98 38.49 4.87
N LEU A 362 -18.17 37.92 3.97
CA LEU A 362 -16.96 38.53 3.45
C LEU A 362 -17.25 39.73 2.55
N GLN A 363 -18.28 39.63 1.69
CA GLN A 363 -18.75 40.74 0.85
C GLN A 363 -19.19 41.94 1.68
N ARG A 364 -19.95 41.71 2.75
CA ARG A 364 -20.35 42.77 3.68
C ARG A 364 -19.18 43.44 4.39
N ARG A 365 -18.05 42.74 4.53
CA ARG A 365 -16.83 43.26 5.17
C ARG A 365 -15.84 43.87 4.17
N GLY A 366 -16.10 43.79 2.86
CA GLY A 366 -15.15 44.21 1.83
C GLY A 366 -13.88 43.35 1.82
N GLN A 367 -13.99 42.07 2.19
CA GLN A 367 -12.88 41.11 2.33
C GLN A 367 -13.09 39.87 1.45
N ASP A 368 -13.94 39.97 0.43
CA ASP A 368 -14.33 38.86 -0.43
C ASP A 368 -13.24 38.51 -1.45
N GLU A 369 -12.24 37.77 -0.98
CA GLU A 369 -11.11 37.28 -1.76
C GLU A 369 -11.12 35.73 -1.79
N PRO A 370 -10.59 35.08 -2.84
CA PRO A 370 -10.67 33.62 -2.99
C PRO A 370 -10.19 32.83 -1.77
N TYR A 371 -9.03 33.20 -1.21
CA TYR A 371 -8.50 32.57 -0.01
C TYR A 371 -9.44 32.70 1.20
N ASN A 372 -10.03 33.88 1.41
CA ASN A 372 -10.92 34.13 2.53
C ASN A 372 -12.21 33.32 2.40
N ARG A 373 -12.75 33.16 1.18
CA ARG A 373 -13.91 32.29 0.93
C ARG A 373 -13.61 30.85 1.34
N LEU A 374 -12.47 30.31 0.92
CA LEU A 374 -12.03 28.96 1.29
C LEU A 374 -11.87 28.81 2.82
N ASP A 375 -11.17 29.74 3.46
CA ASP A 375 -10.87 29.69 4.90
C ASP A 375 -12.13 29.83 5.77
N GLU A 376 -12.99 30.81 5.48
CA GLU A 376 -14.25 31.03 6.22
C GLU A 376 -15.28 29.91 5.99
N THR A 377 -15.29 29.29 4.81
CA THR A 377 -16.13 28.09 4.57
C THR A 377 -15.68 26.94 5.45
N LYS A 378 -14.36 26.68 5.54
CA LYS A 378 -13.79 25.59 6.35
C LYS A 378 -13.98 25.77 7.86
N LYS A 379 -14.05 27.02 8.34
CA LYS A 379 -14.30 27.34 9.75
C LYS A 379 -15.73 27.03 10.19
N GLN A 380 -16.68 26.95 9.26
CA GLN A 380 -18.07 26.62 9.59
C GLN A 380 -18.21 25.11 9.86
N SER A 381 -19.16 24.77 10.73
CA SER A 381 -19.43 23.39 11.11
C SER A 381 -20.19 22.66 10.00
N ASN A 382 -19.91 21.37 9.84
CA ASN A 382 -20.74 20.45 9.08
C ASN A 382 -20.93 19.19 9.94
N SER A 383 -22.07 19.08 10.62
CA SER A 383 -22.35 17.97 11.55
C SER A 383 -22.54 16.63 10.85
N TYR A 384 -22.71 16.62 9.52
CA TYR A 384 -22.85 15.41 8.73
C TYR A 384 -21.49 14.87 8.23
N ALA A 385 -20.43 15.67 8.35
CA ALA A 385 -19.07 15.23 8.03
C ALA A 385 -18.41 14.63 9.28
N ASP A 386 -18.15 13.32 9.24
CA ASP A 386 -17.58 12.57 10.38
C ASP A 386 -16.13 12.96 10.72
N SER A 387 -15.46 13.76 9.87
CA SER A 387 -14.12 14.29 10.13
C SER A 387 -13.85 15.61 9.40
N GLU A 388 -12.83 16.34 9.86
CA GLU A 388 -12.35 17.56 9.21
C GLU A 388 -11.88 17.30 7.78
N GLN A 389 -11.28 16.14 7.51
CA GLN A 389 -10.83 15.75 6.17
C GLN A 389 -12.00 15.60 5.19
N ILE A 390 -13.13 15.05 5.65
CA ILE A 390 -14.38 14.94 4.87
C ILE A 390 -14.96 16.33 4.62
N LYS A 391 -15.05 17.17 5.67
CA LYS A 391 -15.56 18.55 5.57
C LYS A 391 -14.74 19.39 4.60
N PHE A 392 -13.42 19.33 4.69
CA PHE A 392 -12.53 20.04 3.79
C PHE A 392 -12.58 19.45 2.39
N GLY A 393 -12.65 18.12 2.28
CA GLY A 393 -12.72 17.44 1.00
C GLY A 393 -13.96 17.80 0.20
N SER A 394 -15.14 17.82 0.83
CA SER A 394 -16.39 18.20 0.17
C SER A 394 -16.37 19.65 -0.31
N SER A 395 -15.75 20.57 0.45
CA SER A 395 -15.60 21.96 0.02
C SER A 395 -14.78 22.11 -1.27
N ILE A 396 -13.78 21.24 -1.48
CA ILE A 396 -13.00 21.21 -2.72
C ILE A 396 -13.74 20.45 -3.82
N TYR A 397 -14.40 19.34 -3.49
CA TYR A 397 -15.15 18.52 -4.44
C TYR A 397 -16.25 19.31 -5.15
N LEU A 398 -16.98 20.17 -4.42
CA LEU A 398 -18.02 21.02 -5.00
C LEU A 398 -17.48 22.09 -5.97
N THR A 399 -16.16 22.21 -6.12
CA THR A 399 -15.53 23.03 -7.17
C THR A 399 -15.31 22.27 -8.48
N LYS A 400 -15.68 20.98 -8.58
CA LYS A 400 -15.61 20.21 -9.84
C LYS A 400 -16.44 20.84 -10.95
N GLU A 401 -16.03 20.60 -12.18
CA GLU A 401 -16.89 20.82 -13.35
C GLU A 401 -18.13 19.91 -13.23
N GLN A 402 -19.28 20.33 -13.76
CA GLN A 402 -20.53 19.54 -13.78
C GLN A 402 -21.27 19.41 -12.44
N MET A 403 -20.96 20.25 -11.46
CA MET A 403 -21.88 20.47 -10.34
C MET A 403 -22.97 21.43 -10.83
N GLU A 404 -24.25 21.01 -10.80
CA GLU A 404 -25.35 21.83 -11.29
C GLU A 404 -25.70 22.95 -10.30
N ASP A 405 -26.50 22.65 -9.28
CA ASP A 405 -27.06 23.66 -8.37
C ASP A 405 -26.13 24.02 -7.20
N SER A 406 -25.13 23.18 -6.92
CA SER A 406 -24.26 23.29 -5.73
C SER A 406 -22.79 23.61 -6.04
N GLN A 407 -22.49 24.06 -7.27
CA GLN A 407 -21.12 24.40 -7.64
C GLN A 407 -20.58 25.58 -6.83
N ILE A 408 -19.38 25.42 -6.30
CA ILE A 408 -18.64 26.44 -5.55
C ILE A 408 -17.51 27.01 -6.40
N SER A 409 -17.25 28.30 -6.20
CA SER A 409 -16.13 29.03 -6.81
C SER A 409 -15.43 29.90 -5.75
N TRP A 410 -14.15 29.65 -5.53
CA TRP A 410 -13.29 30.53 -4.73
C TRP A 410 -13.03 31.83 -5.49
N GLU A 411 -12.72 31.74 -6.78
CA GLU A 411 -12.69 32.89 -7.70
C GLU A 411 -13.88 32.80 -8.64
N ASP A 412 -14.66 33.88 -8.73
CA ASP A 412 -15.80 33.97 -9.65
C ASP A 412 -15.30 33.86 -11.10
N GLU A 413 -16.00 33.08 -11.93
CA GLU A 413 -15.51 32.72 -13.28
C GLU A 413 -15.37 33.93 -14.22
N GLU A 414 -16.09 35.02 -13.96
CA GLU A 414 -15.97 36.29 -14.68
C GLU A 414 -14.63 37.01 -14.44
N ASN A 415 -13.91 36.65 -13.37
CA ASN A 415 -12.65 37.27 -12.97
C ASN A 415 -11.42 36.36 -13.18
N ALA A 416 -11.63 35.09 -13.57
CA ALA A 416 -10.55 34.13 -13.75
C ALA A 416 -9.63 34.58 -14.90
N LYS A 417 -8.36 34.87 -14.60
CA LYS A 417 -7.37 35.20 -15.63
C LYS A 417 -7.07 33.94 -16.46
N SER A 418 -7.37 34.03 -17.76
CA SER A 418 -7.11 33.01 -18.79
C SER A 418 -5.65 32.58 -18.87
#